data_AF-A0A376TWS3-F1
#
_entry.id   AF-A0A376TWS3-F1
#
_cell.length_a   1.000
_cell.length_b   1.000
_cell.length_c   1.000
_cell.angle_alpha   90.00
_cell.angle_beta   90.00
_cell.angle_gamma   90.00
#
_symmetry.space_group_name_H-M   'P 1'
#
loop_
_entity.id
_entity.type
_entity.pdbx_description
1 polymer ?
#
loop_
_entity_poly.entity_id
_entity_poly.type
_entity_poly.pdbx_seq_one_letter_code
_entity_poly.pdbx_strand_id
1 'polypeptide(L)'
;MQKAPDSEQTLKKGMKVAIPYYYELHSQLKEMYPEVEWIQVDNASAAFHKVKEGELDALVATQLNSRYMIDHYYPNELYHFLIPGVPNASLSFAFPRGEPELKDIINKALNANSPKRSSAPDGKMD
;
A
#
# COMPACT_ATOMS: atom_id res chain seq x y z
N MET A 1 13.54 7.65 17.87
CA MET A 1 12.93 6.80 16.82
C MET A 1 13.93 5.70 16.50
N GLN A 2 13.74 4.50 17.04
CA GLN A 2 14.56 3.35 16.64
C GLN A 2 14.02 2.85 15.29
N LYS A 3 14.84 2.96 14.24
CA LYS A 3 14.62 2.21 13.01
C LYS A 3 14.65 0.73 13.37
N ALA A 4 13.58 -0.02 13.07
CA ALA A 4 13.71 -1.45 12.94
C ALA A 4 14.79 -1.74 11.88
N PRO A 5 15.69 -2.71 12.10
CA PRO A 5 16.77 -3.00 11.16
C PRO A 5 16.17 -3.38 9.79
N ASP A 6 16.83 -2.95 8.72
CA ASP A 6 16.58 -3.27 7.30
C ASP A 6 16.69 -4.78 6.97
N SER A 7 16.52 -5.67 7.95
CA SER A 7 16.39 -7.10 7.71
C SER A 7 15.07 -7.35 6.99
N GLU A 8 15.14 -7.58 5.67
CA GLU A 8 14.07 -8.04 4.76
C GLU A 8 12.82 -8.55 5.49
N GLN A 9 11.95 -7.62 5.90
CA GLN A 9 10.65 -7.98 6.43
C GLN A 9 9.83 -8.39 5.20
N THR A 10 9.67 -9.69 5.05
CA THR A 10 8.93 -10.30 3.96
C THR A 10 7.83 -11.18 4.53
N LEU A 11 6.84 -11.51 3.70
CA LEU A 11 5.81 -12.48 4.04
C LEU A 11 6.46 -13.86 4.19
N LYS A 12 6.08 -14.57 5.25
CA LYS A 12 6.64 -15.88 5.61
C LYS A 12 5.59 -16.97 5.41
N LYS A 13 6.09 -18.18 5.18
CA LYS A 13 5.29 -19.41 5.14
C LYS A 13 4.37 -19.52 6.36
N GLY A 14 3.09 -19.79 6.10
CA GLY A 14 2.09 -20.03 7.13
C GLY A 14 1.51 -18.78 7.80
N MET A 15 1.93 -17.57 7.40
CA MET A 15 1.28 -16.34 7.87
C MET A 15 -0.15 -16.24 7.34
N LYS A 16 -1.06 -15.80 8.20
CA LYS A 16 -2.41 -15.36 7.87
C LYS A 16 -2.40 -13.91 7.45
N VAL A 17 -2.51 -13.67 6.15
CA VAL A 17 -2.38 -12.33 5.58
C VAL A 17 -3.71 -11.90 4.99
N ALA A 18 -4.25 -10.82 5.54
CA ALA A 18 -5.47 -10.24 5.00
C ALA A 18 -5.19 -9.41 3.75
N ILE A 19 -6.11 -9.45 2.80
CA ILE A 19 -6.13 -8.58 1.62
C ILE A 19 -7.57 -8.17 1.30
N PRO A 20 -7.85 -6.87 1.08
CA PRO A 20 -9.17 -6.45 0.65
C PRO A 20 -9.58 -7.11 -0.66
N TYR A 21 -10.80 -7.65 -0.75
CA TYR A 21 -11.22 -8.45 -1.92
C TYR A 21 -11.22 -7.66 -3.23
N TYR A 22 -11.30 -6.33 -3.16
CA TYR A 22 -11.30 -5.42 -4.30
C TYR A 22 -9.89 -5.03 -4.78
N TYR A 23 -8.83 -5.56 -4.17
CA TYR A 23 -7.48 -5.40 -4.69
C TYR A 23 -7.21 -6.43 -5.80
N GLU A 24 -6.96 -5.94 -7.01
CA GLU A 24 -6.57 -6.74 -8.17
C GLU A 24 -5.26 -7.52 -7.95
N LEU A 25 -4.46 -7.09 -6.99
CA LEU A 25 -3.17 -7.67 -6.64
C LEU A 25 -3.26 -9.08 -6.02
N HIS A 26 -4.44 -9.52 -5.55
CA HIS A 26 -4.59 -10.79 -4.84
C HIS A 26 -4.05 -12.00 -5.63
N SER A 27 -4.36 -12.11 -6.92
CA SER A 27 -3.89 -13.23 -7.75
C SER A 27 -2.36 -13.24 -7.88
N GLN A 28 -1.75 -12.08 -8.16
CA GLN A 28 -0.31 -11.95 -8.27
C GLN A 28 0.40 -12.31 -6.95
N LEU A 29 -0.11 -11.82 -5.82
CA LEU A 29 0.48 -12.12 -4.51
C LEU A 29 0.37 -13.59 -4.14
N LYS A 30 -0.72 -14.25 -4.53
CA LYS A 30 -0.90 -15.69 -4.32
C LYS A 30 0.08 -16.52 -5.15
N GLU A 31 0.45 -16.06 -6.34
CA GLU A 31 1.50 -16.68 -7.15
C GLU A 31 2.90 -16.44 -6.57
N MET A 32 3.17 -15.24 -6.05
CA MET A 32 4.46 -14.87 -5.45
C MET A 32 4.71 -15.54 -4.09
N TYR A 33 3.66 -15.71 -3.29
CA TYR A 33 3.71 -16.30 -1.94
C TYR A 33 2.62 -17.38 -1.78
N PRO A 34 2.77 -18.54 -2.45
CA PRO A 34 1.77 -19.61 -2.42
C PRO A 34 1.65 -20.27 -1.05
N GLU A 35 2.67 -20.14 -0.20
CA GLU A 35 2.70 -20.69 1.16
C GLU A 35 2.08 -19.77 2.23
N VAL A 36 1.56 -18.61 1.85
CA VAL A 36 0.83 -17.69 2.73
C VAL A 36 -0.65 -18.06 2.75
N GLU A 37 -1.27 -18.00 3.92
CA GLU A 37 -2.72 -18.15 4.08
C GLU A 37 -3.41 -16.81 3.80
N TRP A 38 -3.88 -16.64 2.57
CA TRP A 38 -4.55 -15.41 2.12
C TRP A 38 -6.01 -15.35 2.57
N ILE A 39 -6.37 -14.31 3.33
CA ILE A 39 -7.72 -14.08 3.85
C ILE A 39 -8.31 -12.83 3.18
N GLN A 40 -9.37 -13.00 2.40
CA GLN A 40 -10.07 -11.86 1.82
C GLN A 40 -10.92 -11.15 2.88
N VAL A 41 -10.80 -9.82 2.92
CA VAL A 41 -11.58 -8.96 3.82
C VAL A 41 -12.33 -7.90 3.04
N ASP A 42 -13.40 -7.37 3.63
CA ASP A 42 -14.22 -6.29 3.08
C ASP A 42 -13.70 -4.90 3.44
N ASN A 43 -12.98 -4.77 4.56
CA ASN A 43 -12.53 -3.50 5.09
C ASN A 43 -11.09 -3.57 5.64
N ALA A 44 -10.19 -2.83 5.00
CA ALA A 44 -8.79 -2.74 5.44
C ALA A 44 -8.64 -2.13 6.85
N SER A 45 -9.42 -1.10 7.20
CA SER A 45 -9.36 -0.44 8.52
C SER A 45 -9.73 -1.39 9.65
N ALA A 46 -10.75 -2.24 9.46
CA ALA A 46 -11.11 -3.28 10.43
C ALA A 46 -10.02 -4.36 10.55
N ALA A 47 -9.36 -4.69 9.44
CA ALA A 47 -8.28 -5.67 9.43
C ALA A 47 -7.02 -5.20 10.17
N PHE A 48 -6.74 -3.89 10.26
CA PHE A 48 -5.64 -3.38 11.11
C PHE A 48 -5.84 -3.76 12.58
N HIS A 49 -7.06 -3.67 13.10
CA HIS A 49 -7.35 -4.05 14.48
C HIS A 49 -7.09 -5.54 14.71
N LYS A 50 -7.47 -6.39 13.75
CA LYS A 50 -7.21 -7.84 13.81
C LYS A 50 -5.72 -8.19 13.77
N VAL A 51 -4.90 -7.42 13.04
CA VAL A 51 -3.44 -7.56 13.09
C VAL A 51 -2.92 -7.18 14.47
N LYS A 52 -3.42 -6.08 15.05
CA LYS A 52 -3.05 -5.64 16.41
C LYS A 52 -3.42 -6.67 17.49
N GLU A 53 -4.57 -7.33 17.36
CA GLU A 53 -5.00 -8.39 18.30
C GLU A 53 -4.31 -9.74 18.04
N GLY A 54 -3.52 -9.87 16.96
CA GLY A 54 -2.85 -11.12 16.60
C GLY A 54 -3.76 -12.18 15.97
N GLU A 55 -4.97 -11.82 15.56
CA GLU A 55 -5.85 -12.71 14.77
C GLU A 55 -5.32 -12.90 13.34
N LEU A 56 -4.61 -11.90 12.83
CA LEU A 56 -3.93 -11.89 11.53
C LEU A 56 -2.44 -11.57 11.75
N ASP A 57 -1.57 -12.18 10.97
CA ASP A 57 -0.13 -11.90 11.04
C ASP A 57 0.25 -10.63 10.25
N ALA A 58 -0.49 -10.32 9.17
CA ALA A 58 -0.29 -9.11 8.38
C ALA A 58 -1.54 -8.69 7.59
N LEU A 59 -1.50 -7.47 7.05
CA LEU A 59 -2.51 -6.90 6.16
C LEU A 59 -1.83 -6.25 4.95
N VAL A 60 -2.34 -6.54 3.75
CA VAL A 60 -2.03 -5.78 2.54
C VAL A 60 -2.88 -4.52 2.51
N ALA A 61 -2.23 -3.36 2.58
CA ALA A 61 -2.86 -2.05 2.48
C ALA A 61 -2.01 -1.11 1.61
N THR A 62 -2.62 -0.03 1.11
CA THR A 62 -1.86 1.00 0.40
C THR A 62 -0.91 1.69 1.37
N GLN A 63 0.25 2.17 0.90
CA GLN A 63 1.21 2.86 1.77
C GLN A 63 0.61 4.10 2.45
N LEU A 64 -0.30 4.81 1.77
CA LEU A 64 -1.03 5.93 2.34
C LEU A 64 -1.90 5.49 3.54
N ASN A 65 -2.67 4.41 3.37
CA ASN A 65 -3.53 3.90 4.43
C ASN A 65 -2.70 3.34 5.60
N SER A 66 -1.64 2.58 5.31
CA SER A 66 -0.74 2.04 6.35
C SER A 66 -0.11 3.14 7.19
N ARG A 67 0.43 4.19 6.57
CA ARG A 67 1.02 5.32 7.31
C ARG A 67 -0.02 6.03 8.16
N TYR A 68 -1.17 6.38 7.60
CA TYR A 68 -2.22 7.06 8.34
C TYR A 68 -2.71 6.24 9.55
N MET A 69 -2.96 4.94 9.35
CA MET A 69 -3.46 4.06 10.41
C MET A 69 -2.41 3.85 11.51
N ILE A 70 -1.14 3.61 11.14
CA ILE A 70 -0.05 3.42 12.10
C ILE A 70 0.20 4.71 12.88
N ASP A 71 0.38 5.83 12.20
CA ASP A 71 0.76 7.10 12.84
C ASP A 71 -0.35 7.62 13.77
N HIS A 72 -1.62 7.39 13.44
CA HIS A 72 -2.75 7.95 14.18
C HIS A 72 -3.36 6.99 15.21
N TYR A 73 -3.44 5.68 14.92
CA TYR A 73 -4.19 4.73 15.75
C TYR A 73 -3.32 3.65 16.38
N TYR A 74 -2.19 3.28 15.78
CA TYR A 74 -1.34 2.19 16.27
C TYR A 74 0.15 2.58 16.39
N PRO A 75 0.45 3.75 16.99
CA PRO A 75 1.83 4.25 17.02
C PRO A 75 2.70 3.34 17.88
N ASN A 76 3.79 2.85 17.29
CA ASN A 76 4.73 1.89 17.90
C ASN A 76 4.16 0.49 18.18
N GLU A 77 2.92 0.20 17.79
CA GLU A 77 2.31 -1.13 17.90
C GLU A 77 2.37 -1.87 16.57
N LEU A 78 2.09 -1.17 15.48
CA LEU A 78 2.16 -1.70 14.12
C LEU A 78 3.26 -1.00 13.32
N TYR A 79 3.82 -1.74 12.35
CA TYR A 79 4.78 -1.24 11.39
C TYR A 79 4.40 -1.70 9.98
N HIS A 80 4.96 -1.05 8.96
CA HIS A 80 4.74 -1.43 7.56
C HIS A 80 6.07 -1.62 6.84
N PHE A 81 6.06 -2.50 5.84
CA PHE A 81 7.13 -2.70 4.87
C PHE A 81 6.53 -2.77 3.47
N LEU A 82 7.37 -2.61 2.45
CA LEU A 82 6.96 -2.77 1.05
C LEU A 82 7.15 -4.22 0.62
N ILE A 83 6.21 -4.75 -0.15
CA ILE A 83 6.34 -6.10 -0.73
C ILE A 83 7.27 -5.99 -1.95
N PRO A 84 8.43 -6.68 -1.97
CA PRO A 84 9.34 -6.64 -3.12
C PRO A 84 8.65 -7.09 -4.41
N GLY A 85 8.94 -6.42 -5.53
CA GLY A 85 8.36 -6.76 -6.83
C GLY A 85 6.91 -6.33 -7.03
N VAL A 86 6.27 -5.70 -6.04
CA VAL A 86 4.93 -5.12 -6.16
C VAL A 86 5.03 -3.60 -6.32
N PRO A 87 4.46 -3.02 -7.39
CA PRO A 87 4.46 -1.57 -7.55
C PRO A 87 3.61 -0.89 -6.47
N ASN A 88 4.01 0.32 -6.07
CA ASN A 88 3.21 1.13 -5.15
C ASN A 88 1.83 1.42 -5.75
N ALA A 89 0.79 1.35 -4.92
CA ALA A 89 -0.56 1.70 -5.32
C ALA A 89 -0.62 3.16 -5.82
N SER A 90 -1.20 3.36 -7.01
CA SER A 90 -1.49 4.67 -7.57
C SER A 90 -2.93 5.07 -7.27
N LEU A 91 -3.14 6.35 -6.97
CA LEU A 91 -4.46 6.95 -6.89
C LEU A 91 -4.73 7.70 -8.19
N SER A 92 -5.89 7.48 -8.79
CA SER A 92 -6.25 8.08 -10.07
C SER A 92 -7.76 8.29 -10.17
N PHE A 93 -8.17 9.28 -10.96
CA PHE A 93 -9.56 9.48 -11.31
C PHE A 93 -9.92 8.64 -12.55
N ALA A 94 -11.06 7.95 -12.49
CA ALA A 94 -11.62 7.21 -13.60
C ALA A 94 -12.72 8.03 -14.29
N PHE A 95 -12.75 8.00 -15.62
CA PHE A 95 -13.73 8.74 -16.43
C PHE A 95 -14.35 7.80 -17.47
N PRO A 96 -15.63 8.01 -17.87
CA PRO A 96 -16.21 7.32 -19.01
C PRO A 96 -15.39 7.54 -20.27
N ARG A 97 -15.28 6.52 -21.14
CA ARG A 97 -14.50 6.62 -22.39
C ARG A 97 -14.99 7.73 -23.32
N GLY A 98 -16.27 8.11 -23.23
CA GLY A 98 -16.90 9.15 -24.05
C GLY A 98 -16.68 10.59 -23.54
N GLU A 99 -15.95 10.80 -22.45
CA GLU A 99 -15.76 12.13 -21.84
C GLU A 99 -14.28 12.57 -21.79
N PRO A 100 -13.58 12.66 -22.94
CA PRO A 100 -12.17 13.06 -22.96
C PRO A 100 -11.96 14.50 -22.48
N GLU A 101 -12.90 15.41 -22.74
CA GLU A 101 -12.81 16.81 -22.32
C GLU A 101 -12.82 16.96 -20.79
N LEU A 102 -13.67 16.19 -20.09
CA LEU A 102 -13.71 16.17 -18.62
C LEU A 102 -12.39 15.68 -18.05
N LYS A 103 -11.86 14.58 -18.59
CA LYS A 103 -10.54 14.05 -18.23
C LYS A 103 -9.47 15.14 -18.37
N ASP A 104 -9.47 15.88 -19.49
CA ASP A 104 -8.49 16.94 -19.74
C ASP A 104 -8.63 18.13 -18.79
N ILE A 105 -9.85 18.56 -18.47
CA ILE A 105 -10.11 19.62 -17.50
C ILE A 105 -9.54 19.23 -16.12
N ILE A 106 -9.85 18.01 -15.65
CA ILE A 106 -9.37 17.54 -14.35
C ILE A 106 -7.84 17.39 -14.36
N ASN A 107 -7.24 16.84 -15.42
CA ASN A 107 -5.79 16.73 -15.54
C ASN A 107 -5.09 18.10 -15.51
N LYS A 108 -5.63 19.11 -16.20
CA LYS A 108 -5.10 20.48 -16.17
C LYS A 108 -5.18 21.06 -14.76
N ALA A 109 -6.31 20.89 -14.07
CA ALA A 109 -6.49 21.38 -12.70
C ALA A 109 -5.52 20.70 -11.72
N LEU A 110 -5.29 19.39 -11.84
CA LEU A 110 -4.33 18.65 -11.02
C LEU A 110 -2.89 19.12 -11.29
N ASN A 111 -2.51 19.33 -12.55
CA ASN A 111 -1.17 19.77 -12.92
C ASN A 111 -0.85 21.20 -12.45
N ALA A 112 -1.85 22.09 -12.48
CA ALA A 112 -1.69 23.47 -12.02
C ALA A 112 -1.48 23.57 -10.50
N ASN A 113 -2.05 22.65 -9.74
CA ASN A 113 -2.07 22.68 -8.27
C ASN A 113 -1.14 21.65 -7.61
N SER A 114 -0.46 20.81 -8.38
CA SER A 114 0.49 19.84 -7.83
C SER A 114 1.74 20.57 -7.31
N PRO A 115 2.17 20.35 -6.05
CA PRO A 115 3.43 20.90 -5.59
C PRO A 115 4.55 20.42 -6.53
N LYS A 116 5.37 21.35 -7.03
CA LYS A 116 6.55 21.01 -7.84
C LYS A 116 7.35 19.99 -7.05
N ARG A 117 7.39 18.73 -7.52
CA ARG A 117 8.38 17.77 -7.04
C ARG A 117 9.73 18.33 -7.48
N SER A 118 10.46 18.95 -6.57
CA SER A 118 11.89 19.15 -6.76
C SER A 118 12.51 17.77 -6.88
N SER A 119 12.89 17.37 -8.09
CA SER A 119 13.82 16.27 -8.29
C SER A 119 15.04 16.57 -7.43
N ALA A 120 15.24 15.82 -6.35
CA ALA A 120 16.52 15.83 -5.65
C ALA A 120 17.58 15.43 -6.70
N PRO A 121 18.71 16.14 -6.80
CA PRO A 121 19.73 15.81 -7.78
C PRO A 121 20.22 14.38 -7.50
N ASP A 122 20.24 13.55 -8.54
CA ASP A 122 20.96 12.28 -8.55
C ASP A 122 22.39 12.56 -8.08
N GLY A 123 22.69 12.11 -6.86
CA GLY A 123 24.06 12.05 -6.37
C GLY A 123 24.81 11.05 -7.22
N LYS A 124 25.48 11.54 -8.27
CA LYS A 124 26.62 10.84 -8.83
C LYS A 124 27.65 10.71 -7.72
N MET A 125 27.90 9.47 -7.31
CA MET A 125 29.08 9.11 -6.55
C MET A 125 30.23 9.06 -7.55
N ASP A 126 31.14 10.01 -7.43
CA ASP A 126 32.49 9.92 -7.98
C ASP A 126 33.37 9.09 -7.02
#